data_AF-A0A1B8P3Y0-F1
#
_entry.id   AF-A0A1B8P3Y0-F1
#
_cell.length_a   1.000
_cell.length_b   1.000
_cell.length_c   1.000
_cell.angle_alpha   90.00
_cell.angle_beta   90.00
_cell.angle_gamma   90.00
#
_symmetry.space_group_name_H-M   'P 1'
#
loop_
_entity.id
_entity.type
_entity.pdbx_description
1 polymer ?
#
loop_
_entity_poly.entity_id
_entity_poly.type
_entity_poly.pdbx_seq_one_letter_code
_entity_poly.pdbx_strand_id
1 'polypeptide(L)'
;MQLEIPEEGKITCTFSTMGLGYKDGNTDPTASGTVNSQTSTVPMGSATSVGDVLVDGQVMAGTACISSLSLTVDNTMQTQRCLGKQGPGALIATTAAITGSLTMAWSQAAWTHWKKMMTRESLGISFPLSDAAGNEYLFELPQIEIDGDLPDGGSEDIVQVSLDFTAKNTPITVTRTLAA
;
A
#
# COMPACT_ATOMS: atom_id res chain seq x y z
N MET A 1 -2.55 1.89 -8.45
CA MET A 1 -2.81 0.78 -7.51
C MET A 1 -3.20 1.40 -6.19
N GLN A 2 -4.21 0.85 -5.52
CA GLN A 2 -4.60 1.23 -4.17
C GLN A 2 -4.72 -0.03 -3.32
N LEU A 3 -3.91 -0.12 -2.27
CA LEU A 3 -3.95 -1.17 -1.25
C LEU A 3 -4.57 -0.58 0.01
N GLU A 4 -5.53 -1.29 0.59
CA GLU A 4 -6.23 -0.90 1.80
C GLU A 4 -6.24 -2.06 2.79
N ILE A 5 -5.71 -1.79 3.98
CA ILE A 5 -5.69 -2.67 5.14
C ILE A 5 -6.55 -2.00 6.21
N PRO A 6 -7.84 -2.37 6.33
CA PRO A 6 -8.72 -1.83 7.36
C PRO A 6 -8.36 -2.39 8.73
N GLU A 7 -8.87 -1.77 9.81
CA GLU A 7 -8.69 -2.29 11.18
C GLU A 7 -9.26 -3.69 11.36
N GLU A 8 -10.45 -3.92 10.82
CA GLU A 8 -11.06 -5.24 10.77
C GLU A 8 -11.58 -5.52 9.37
N GLY A 9 -11.38 -6.75 8.90
CA GLY A 9 -11.93 -7.23 7.64
C GLY A 9 -10.88 -7.68 6.64
N LYS A 10 -11.23 -7.55 5.36
CA LYS A 10 -10.45 -8.08 4.24
C LYS A 10 -9.54 -7.00 3.67
N ILE A 11 -8.31 -7.40 3.39
CA ILE A 11 -7.35 -6.55 2.67
C ILE A 11 -7.79 -6.48 1.22
N THR A 12 -7.88 -5.26 0.67
CA THR A 12 -8.32 -5.04 -0.71
C THR A 12 -7.20 -4.35 -1.49
N CYS A 13 -6.91 -4.86 -2.69
CA CYS A 13 -5.98 -4.22 -3.62
C CYS A 13 -6.68 -3.97 -4.95
N THR A 14 -6.79 -2.70 -5.34
CA THR A 14 -7.44 -2.24 -6.55
C THR A 14 -6.39 -1.81 -7.57
N PHE A 15 -6.48 -2.37 -8.78
CA PHE A 15 -5.65 -1.99 -9.91
C PHE A 15 -6.50 -1.22 -10.93
N SER A 16 -6.08 0.01 -11.21
CA SER A 16 -6.65 0.81 -12.29
C SER A 16 -5.66 0.82 -13.46
N THR A 17 -6.14 0.47 -14.64
CA THR A 17 -5.31 0.37 -15.85
C THR A 17 -5.92 1.18 -16.99
N MET A 18 -5.07 1.73 -17.86
CA MET A 18 -5.51 2.42 -19.06
C MET A 18 -5.13 1.61 -20.31
N GLY A 19 -6.08 1.46 -21.23
CA GLY A 19 -5.87 0.82 -22.52
C GLY A 19 -5.82 1.85 -23.66
N LEU A 20 -5.05 1.56 -24.70
CA LEU A 20 -4.99 2.39 -25.92
C LEU A 20 -6.19 2.20 -26.85
N GLY A 21 -6.94 1.14 -26.66
CA GLY A 21 -8.09 0.80 -27.45
C GLY A 21 -8.79 -0.43 -26.89
N TYR A 22 -9.88 -0.78 -27.54
CA TYR A 22 -10.67 -1.95 -27.24
C TYR A 22 -10.76 -2.79 -28.50
N LYS A 23 -10.57 -4.10 -28.37
CA LYS A 23 -10.73 -5.06 -29.47
C LYS A 23 -11.59 -6.20 -28.96
N ASP A 24 -12.64 -6.52 -29.71
CA ASP A 24 -13.48 -7.68 -29.41
C ASP A 24 -12.66 -8.97 -29.52
N GLY A 25 -12.75 -9.80 -28.49
CA GLY A 25 -12.20 -11.14 -28.48
C GLY A 25 -13.25 -12.15 -28.96
N ASN A 26 -13.00 -12.81 -30.09
CA ASN A 26 -13.81 -13.96 -30.54
C ASN A 26 -13.32 -15.30 -29.95
N THR A 27 -12.22 -15.26 -29.21
CA THR A 27 -11.61 -16.41 -28.53
C THR A 27 -11.49 -16.08 -27.05
N ASP A 28 -11.80 -17.06 -26.21
CA ASP A 28 -11.61 -16.95 -24.77
C ASP A 28 -10.11 -16.67 -24.47
N PRO A 29 -9.78 -15.53 -23.84
CA PRO A 29 -8.39 -15.16 -23.53
C PRO A 29 -7.73 -16.12 -22.54
N THR A 30 -8.50 -16.98 -21.85
CA THR A 30 -8.01 -18.02 -20.95
C THR A 30 -7.77 -19.37 -21.64
N ALA A 31 -8.22 -19.54 -22.89
CA ALA A 31 -8.15 -20.83 -23.60
C ALA A 31 -6.72 -21.33 -23.89
N SER A 32 -5.71 -20.44 -23.88
CA SER A 32 -4.31 -20.80 -24.08
C SER A 32 -3.52 -20.99 -22.77
N GLY A 33 -4.14 -20.78 -21.61
CA GLY A 33 -3.50 -20.84 -20.30
C GLY A 33 -4.14 -21.88 -19.38
N THR A 34 -3.34 -22.44 -18.48
CA THR A 34 -3.86 -23.17 -17.32
C THR A 34 -4.44 -22.15 -16.35
N VAL A 35 -5.77 -22.07 -16.26
CA VAL A 35 -6.43 -21.37 -15.15
C VAL A 35 -6.26 -22.23 -13.92
N ASN A 36 -5.25 -21.92 -13.11
CA ASN A 36 -5.05 -22.60 -11.83
C ASN A 36 -6.24 -22.28 -10.92
N SER A 37 -6.86 -23.30 -10.33
CA SER A 37 -7.87 -23.09 -9.29
C SER A 37 -7.27 -22.27 -8.16
N GLN A 38 -8.08 -21.38 -7.59
CA GLN A 38 -7.75 -20.64 -6.38
C GLN A 38 -7.33 -21.62 -5.28
N THR A 39 -6.07 -21.54 -4.85
CA THR A 39 -5.46 -22.45 -3.87
C THR A 39 -5.96 -22.24 -2.45
N SER A 40 -6.59 -21.09 -2.15
CA SER A 40 -7.16 -20.78 -0.84
C SER A 40 -8.48 -20.02 -0.97
N THR A 41 -9.54 -20.49 -0.33
CA THR A 41 -10.83 -19.79 -0.22
C THR A 41 -10.85 -18.73 0.89
N VAL A 42 -9.79 -18.63 1.69
CA VAL A 42 -9.68 -17.68 2.80
C VAL A 42 -9.02 -16.40 2.27
N PRO A 43 -9.73 -15.26 2.26
CA PRO A 43 -9.14 -13.98 1.87
C PRO A 43 -8.12 -13.52 2.91
N MET A 44 -7.12 -12.77 2.47
CA MET A 44 -6.19 -12.11 3.39
C MET A 44 -6.97 -11.13 4.27
N GLY A 45 -6.87 -11.30 5.58
CA GLY A 45 -7.57 -10.49 6.57
C GLY A 45 -6.58 -9.68 7.41
N SER A 46 -6.97 -8.50 7.85
CA SER A 46 -6.09 -7.59 8.60
C SER A 46 -5.52 -8.24 9.86
N ALA A 47 -6.32 -9.05 10.57
CA ALA A 47 -5.89 -9.72 11.80
C ALA A 47 -5.09 -11.02 11.58
N THR A 48 -5.18 -11.64 10.39
CA THR A 48 -4.62 -12.97 10.13
C THR A 48 -3.44 -12.97 9.18
N SER A 49 -3.33 -11.93 8.36
CA SER A 49 -2.40 -11.87 7.23
C SER A 49 -1.38 -10.74 7.33
N VAL A 50 -1.58 -9.78 8.23
CA VAL A 50 -0.59 -8.71 8.47
C VAL A 50 0.35 -9.19 9.57
N GLY A 51 1.65 -9.25 9.27
CA GLY A 51 2.66 -9.53 10.30
C GLY A 51 3.09 -8.26 11.03
N ASP A 52 4.26 -8.32 11.67
CA ASP A 52 4.80 -7.16 12.38
C ASP A 52 5.08 -6.01 11.40
N VAL A 53 4.45 -4.86 11.63
CA VAL A 53 4.75 -3.62 10.91
C VAL A 53 5.96 -2.97 11.57
N LEU A 54 6.99 -2.70 10.78
CA LEU A 54 8.22 -2.06 11.24
C LEU A 54 8.24 -0.60 10.80
N VAL A 55 8.63 0.27 11.74
CA VAL A 55 8.89 1.69 11.49
C VAL A 55 10.34 1.98 11.91
N ASP A 56 11.17 2.44 10.99
CA ASP A 56 12.64 2.56 11.14
C ASP A 56 13.30 1.27 11.67
N GLY A 57 12.77 0.10 11.26
CA GLY A 57 13.25 -1.21 11.71
C GLY A 57 12.87 -1.58 13.16
N GLN A 58 12.03 -0.79 13.82
CA GLN A 58 11.43 -1.14 15.11
C GLN A 58 10.04 -1.74 14.91
N VAL A 59 9.76 -2.85 15.58
CA VAL A 59 8.44 -3.50 15.56
C VAL A 59 7.44 -2.63 16.31
N MET A 60 6.34 -2.25 15.66
CA MET A 60 5.31 -1.39 16.24
C MET A 60 4.26 -2.19 17.06
N ALA A 61 4.19 -3.51 16.87
CA ALA A 61 3.34 -4.38 17.66
C ALA A 61 3.69 -4.29 19.16
N GLY A 62 2.69 -3.97 19.99
CA GLY A 62 2.85 -3.84 21.45
C GLY A 62 3.39 -2.49 21.94
N THR A 63 3.82 -1.58 21.05
CA THR A 63 4.28 -0.23 21.43
C THR A 63 3.40 0.87 20.85
N ALA A 64 3.07 0.79 19.56
CA ALA A 64 2.13 1.68 18.89
C ALA A 64 1.37 0.87 17.84
N CYS A 65 0.30 0.20 18.28
CA CYS A 65 -0.46 -0.68 17.41
C CYS A 65 -0.99 0.12 16.21
N ILE A 66 -0.65 -0.34 15.01
CA ILE A 66 -1.13 0.22 13.76
C ILE A 66 -2.48 -0.42 13.47
N SER A 67 -3.53 0.39 13.48
CA SER A 67 -4.91 -0.06 13.28
C SER A 67 -5.31 -0.02 11.81
N SER A 68 -4.83 0.93 11.02
CA SER A 68 -5.12 0.95 9.58
C SER A 68 -3.94 1.40 8.75
N LEU A 69 -3.85 0.90 7.52
CA LEU A 69 -2.85 1.30 6.54
C LEU A 69 -3.44 1.35 5.14
N SER A 70 -3.21 2.47 4.44
CA SER A 70 -3.52 2.61 3.02
C SER A 70 -2.26 2.96 2.24
N LEU A 71 -2.11 2.40 1.04
CA LEU A 71 -1.01 2.68 0.12
C LEU A 71 -1.57 2.89 -1.28
N THR A 72 -1.31 4.05 -1.86
CA THR A 72 -1.66 4.41 -3.22
C THR A 72 -0.38 4.63 -4.04
N VAL A 73 -0.32 3.95 -5.19
CA VAL A 73 0.73 4.12 -6.19
C VAL A 73 0.07 4.60 -7.48
N ASP A 74 0.26 5.87 -7.81
CA ASP A 74 -0.23 6.49 -9.04
C ASP A 74 0.94 6.83 -9.96
N ASN A 75 0.89 6.35 -11.19
CA ASN A 75 1.89 6.64 -12.22
C ASN A 75 1.56 7.92 -13.03
N THR A 76 0.52 8.66 -12.61
CA THR A 76 0.04 9.91 -13.20
C THR A 76 0.00 9.85 -14.73
N MET A 77 -0.68 8.80 -15.21
CA MET A 77 -0.70 8.46 -16.63
C MET A 77 -1.44 9.51 -17.45
N GLN A 78 -0.84 9.94 -18.56
CA GLN A 78 -1.41 10.89 -19.50
C GLN A 78 -1.62 10.26 -20.88
N THR A 79 -2.75 10.61 -21.51
CA THR A 79 -3.04 10.22 -22.90
C THR A 79 -2.44 11.24 -23.86
N GLN A 80 -1.50 10.82 -24.69
CA GLN A 80 -1.03 11.63 -25.80
C GLN A 80 -1.89 11.36 -27.04
N ARG A 81 -2.56 12.39 -27.57
CA ARG A 81 -3.33 12.30 -28.82
C ARG A 81 -2.48 12.80 -29.99
N CYS A 82 -2.49 12.06 -31.08
CA CYS A 82 -1.79 12.44 -32.32
C CYS A 82 -2.82 12.69 -33.43
N LEU A 83 -2.59 13.71 -34.26
CA LEU A 83 -3.41 13.98 -35.43
C LEU A 83 -3.39 12.77 -36.39
N GLY A 84 -4.54 12.44 -36.99
CA GLY A 84 -4.67 11.32 -37.94
C GLY A 84 -4.92 9.94 -37.33
N LYS A 85 -5.12 9.82 -36.01
CA LYS A 85 -5.55 8.57 -35.37
C LYS A 85 -6.93 8.71 -34.69
N GLN A 86 -7.75 7.66 -34.79
CA GLN A 86 -9.06 7.56 -34.14
C GLN A 86 -8.99 7.12 -32.66
N GLY A 87 -7.91 7.46 -31.95
CA GLY A 87 -7.68 7.07 -30.56
C GLY A 87 -6.45 7.72 -29.96
N PRO A 88 -6.16 7.50 -28.66
CA PRO A 88 -4.91 7.95 -28.04
C PRO A 88 -3.72 7.32 -28.79
N GLY A 89 -2.74 8.15 -29.14
CA GLY A 89 -1.53 7.73 -29.84
C GLY A 89 -0.56 7.00 -28.92
N ALA A 90 -0.45 7.43 -27.66
CA ALA A 90 0.35 6.80 -26.62
C ALA A 90 -0.23 7.08 -25.22
N LEU A 91 0.14 6.23 -24.26
CA LEU A 91 -0.07 6.46 -22.82
C LEU A 91 1.30 6.66 -22.20
N ILE A 92 1.51 7.79 -21.52
CA ILE A 92 2.80 8.15 -20.92
C ILE A 92 2.62 8.21 -19.41
N ALA A 93 3.39 7.41 -18.68
CA ALA A 93 3.56 7.56 -17.24
C ALA A 93 4.53 8.71 -16.97
N THR A 94 4.15 9.67 -16.13
CA THR A 94 4.98 10.85 -15.87
C THR A 94 5.72 10.72 -14.55
N THR A 95 5.01 10.80 -13.42
CA THR A 95 5.59 10.70 -12.08
C THR A 95 4.89 9.61 -11.27
N ALA A 96 5.68 8.77 -10.58
CA ALA A 96 5.16 7.83 -9.61
C ALA A 96 4.89 8.56 -8.28
N ALA A 97 3.65 9.00 -8.09
CA ALA A 97 3.17 9.53 -6.83
C ALA A 97 2.79 8.35 -5.93
N ILE A 98 3.59 8.16 -4.87
CA ILE A 98 3.36 7.12 -3.87
C ILE A 98 2.98 7.81 -2.56
N THR A 99 1.73 7.64 -2.17
CA THR A 99 1.15 8.24 -0.99
C THR A 99 0.38 7.20 -0.19
N GLY A 100 0.11 7.47 1.07
CA GLY A 100 -0.71 6.59 1.88
C GLY A 100 -1.02 7.22 3.22
N SER A 101 -1.75 6.47 4.03
CA SER A 101 -2.08 6.87 5.39
C SER A 101 -1.91 5.70 6.34
N LEU A 102 -1.60 6.02 7.58
CA LEU A 102 -1.31 5.09 8.66
C LEU A 102 -2.05 5.60 9.90
N THR A 103 -2.85 4.76 10.55
CA THR A 103 -3.41 5.08 11.87
C THR A 103 -2.72 4.24 12.93
N MET A 104 -2.21 4.87 13.99
CA MET A 104 -1.55 4.18 15.10
C MET A 104 -2.02 4.69 16.45
N ALA A 105 -2.04 3.79 17.44
CA ALA A 105 -2.28 4.18 18.83
C ALA A 105 -1.18 5.12 19.34
N TRP A 106 -1.59 6.16 20.05
CA TRP A 106 -0.69 7.17 20.56
C TRP A 106 0.16 6.63 21.70
N SER A 107 1.48 6.68 21.53
CA SER A 107 2.46 6.25 22.53
C SER A 107 3.75 7.06 22.41
N GLN A 108 4.71 6.80 23.31
CA GLN A 108 6.02 7.46 23.27
C GLN A 108 6.79 7.18 21.96
N ALA A 109 6.59 6.01 21.35
CA ALA A 109 7.16 5.68 20.04
C ALA A 109 6.47 6.49 18.94
N ALA A 110 5.13 6.54 18.94
CA ALA A 110 4.36 7.34 17.99
C ALA A 110 4.79 8.82 18.04
N TRP A 111 4.97 9.39 19.24
CA TRP A 111 5.49 10.74 19.43
C TRP A 111 6.89 10.96 18.85
N THR A 112 7.76 9.96 18.97
CA THR A 112 9.15 10.05 18.48
C THR A 112 9.18 10.07 16.95
N HIS A 113 8.34 9.25 16.31
CA HIS A 113 8.18 9.28 14.86
C HIS A 113 7.47 10.56 14.41
N TRP A 114 6.35 10.94 15.02
CA TRP A 114 5.60 12.16 14.71
C TRP A 114 6.49 13.42 14.71
N LYS A 115 7.40 13.57 15.69
CA LYS A 115 8.34 14.71 15.74
C LYS A 115 9.26 14.82 14.51
N LYS A 116 9.53 13.72 13.80
CA LYS A 116 10.35 13.73 12.57
C LYS A 116 9.70 14.53 11.43
N MET A 117 8.38 14.71 11.46
CA MET A 117 7.68 15.64 10.55
C MET A 117 8.21 17.07 10.68
N MET A 118 8.47 17.54 11.92
CA MET A 118 8.95 18.91 12.16
C MET A 118 10.34 19.16 11.56
N THR A 119 11.18 18.12 11.49
CA THR A 119 12.52 18.15 10.90
C THR A 119 12.55 17.69 9.45
N ARG A 120 11.42 17.19 8.90
CA ARG A 120 11.32 16.52 7.60
C ARG A 120 12.34 15.40 7.43
N GLU A 121 12.60 14.66 8.50
CA GLU A 121 13.49 13.51 8.46
C GLU A 121 12.76 12.32 7.80
N SER A 122 13.45 11.59 6.93
CA SER A 122 12.89 10.41 6.28
C SER A 122 12.73 9.25 7.27
N LEU A 123 11.60 8.57 7.19
CA LEU A 123 11.26 7.36 7.92
C LEU A 123 11.26 6.16 6.97
N GLY A 124 11.53 4.95 7.46
CA GLY A 124 11.28 3.70 6.74
C GLY A 124 10.05 2.99 7.30
N ILE A 125 9.17 2.45 6.44
CA ILE A 125 8.08 1.55 6.82
C ILE A 125 8.22 0.23 6.06
N SER A 126 8.08 -0.90 6.76
CA SER A 126 7.90 -2.19 6.11
C SER A 126 6.81 -3.01 6.78
N PHE A 127 6.07 -3.78 5.98
CA PHE A 127 5.05 -4.68 6.48
C PHE A 127 4.95 -5.93 5.60
N PRO A 128 4.96 -7.13 6.20
CA PRO A 128 4.72 -8.38 5.49
C PRO A 128 3.23 -8.69 5.45
N LEU A 129 2.78 -9.19 4.30
CA LEU A 129 1.44 -9.77 4.09
C LEU A 129 1.58 -11.25 3.77
N SER A 130 1.14 -12.12 4.67
CA SER A 130 1.19 -13.58 4.52
C SER A 130 -0.18 -14.16 4.18
N ASP A 131 -0.20 -15.13 3.27
CA ASP A 131 -1.41 -15.89 2.94
C ASP A 131 -1.52 -17.19 3.74
N ALA A 132 -2.70 -17.81 3.71
CA ALA A 132 -2.94 -19.08 4.41
C ALA A 132 -2.12 -20.25 3.85
N ALA A 133 -1.54 -20.11 2.66
CA ALA A 133 -0.68 -21.11 2.03
C ALA A 133 0.81 -20.92 2.39
N GLY A 134 1.16 -19.88 3.16
CA GLY A 134 2.53 -19.57 3.57
C GLY A 134 3.32 -18.71 2.56
N ASN A 135 2.68 -18.18 1.52
CA ASN A 135 3.30 -17.19 0.65
C ASN A 135 3.30 -15.82 1.34
N GLU A 136 4.32 -15.03 1.07
CA GLU A 136 4.53 -13.74 1.70
C GLU A 136 4.77 -12.64 0.65
N TYR A 137 4.19 -11.47 0.89
CA TYR A 137 4.50 -10.22 0.21
C TYR A 137 5.07 -9.23 1.22
N LEU A 138 6.35 -8.91 1.09
CA LEU A 138 6.99 -7.87 1.90
C LEU A 138 6.93 -6.54 1.14
N PHE A 139 6.26 -5.55 1.73
CA PHE A 139 6.26 -4.17 1.25
C PHE A 139 7.29 -3.36 2.01
N GLU A 140 8.17 -2.67 1.29
CA GLU A 140 9.24 -1.86 1.85
C GLU A 140 9.20 -0.45 1.26
N LEU A 141 8.97 0.53 2.12
CA LEU A 141 9.03 1.95 1.84
C LEU A 141 10.21 2.54 2.62
N PRO A 142 11.43 2.57 2.03
CA PRO A 142 12.65 2.88 2.78
C PRO A 142 12.78 4.36 3.15
N GLN A 143 12.16 5.25 2.39
CA GLN A 143 12.18 6.69 2.63
C GLN A 143 10.80 7.28 2.40
N ILE A 144 10.13 7.64 3.48
CA ILE A 144 8.87 8.36 3.49
C ILE A 144 8.99 9.61 4.35
N GLU A 145 8.26 10.65 3.98
CA GLU A 145 7.93 11.75 4.88
C GLU A 145 6.53 11.53 5.41
N ILE A 146 6.34 11.81 6.69
CA ILE A 146 5.06 11.73 7.36
C ILE A 146 4.56 13.14 7.68
N ASP A 147 3.25 13.31 7.63
CA ASP A 147 2.53 14.55 7.93
C ASP A 147 1.26 14.18 8.70
N GLY A 148 0.86 14.98 9.69
CA GLY A 148 -0.33 14.71 10.47
C GLY A 148 -0.44 15.56 11.72
N ASP A 149 -1.68 15.83 12.12
CA ASP A 149 -1.97 16.61 13.33
C ASP A 149 -1.72 15.79 14.61
N LEU A 150 -1.57 16.49 15.72
CA LEU A 150 -1.57 15.84 17.02
C LEU A 150 -2.95 15.24 17.28
N PRO A 151 -3.02 14.03 17.87
CA PRO A 151 -4.30 13.44 18.18
C PRO A 151 -4.91 14.15 19.39
N ASP A 152 -6.21 14.40 19.33
CA ASP A 152 -7.01 14.87 20.44
C ASP A 152 -7.77 13.69 21.06
N GLY A 153 -7.84 13.62 22.38
CA GLY A 153 -8.58 12.56 23.07
C GLY A 153 -8.87 12.89 24.53
N GLY A 154 -9.99 12.37 25.04
CA GLY A 154 -10.34 12.45 26.44
C GLY A 154 -9.52 11.49 27.31
N SER A 155 -9.63 11.61 28.63
CA SER A 155 -8.91 10.77 29.59
C SER A 155 -9.28 9.28 29.54
N GLU A 156 -10.42 8.94 28.93
CA GLU A 156 -10.94 7.57 28.83
C GLU A 156 -10.74 6.97 27.43
N ASP A 157 -10.28 7.76 26.46
CA ASP A 157 -10.18 7.33 25.06
C ASP A 157 -8.82 6.70 24.78
N ILE A 158 -8.82 5.63 23.97
CA ILE A 158 -7.60 5.15 23.32
C ILE A 158 -7.26 6.16 22.22
N VAL A 159 -6.37 7.08 22.53
CA VAL A 159 -5.92 8.13 21.61
C VAL A 159 -5.22 7.48 20.41
N GLN A 160 -5.64 7.82 19.20
CA GLN A 160 -5.06 7.36 17.94
C GLN A 160 -4.65 8.56 17.08
N VAL A 161 -3.53 8.44 16.36
CA VAL A 161 -3.07 9.44 15.41
C VAL A 161 -3.14 8.89 14.00
N SER A 162 -3.65 9.70 13.07
CA SER A 162 -3.59 9.44 11.63
C SER A 162 -2.43 10.22 11.04
N LEU A 163 -1.52 9.51 10.38
CA LEU A 163 -0.34 10.04 9.72
C LEU A 163 -0.46 9.76 8.23
N ASP A 164 -0.50 10.81 7.43
CA ASP A 164 -0.33 10.72 5.99
C ASP A 164 1.15 10.59 5.67
N PHE A 165 1.49 9.81 4.65
CA PHE A 165 2.87 9.67 4.21
C PHE A 165 3.03 9.78 2.71
N THR A 166 4.19 10.27 2.30
CA THR A 166 4.61 10.37 0.90
C THR A 166 6.02 9.81 0.74
N ALA A 167 6.21 8.88 -0.19
CA ALA A 167 7.53 8.30 -0.45
C ALA A 167 8.45 9.31 -1.16
N LYS A 168 9.76 9.28 -0.87
CA LYS A 168 10.76 10.17 -1.46
C LYS A 168 12.03 9.43 -1.84
N ASN A 169 12.65 9.88 -2.94
CA ASN A 169 14.02 9.61 -3.41
C ASN A 169 14.43 8.15 -3.66
N THR A 170 13.81 7.18 -2.99
CA THR A 170 14.12 5.76 -3.08
C THR A 170 12.85 4.99 -3.46
N PRO A 171 12.92 4.06 -4.43
CA PRO A 171 11.76 3.30 -4.87
C PRO A 171 11.24 2.38 -3.77
N ILE A 172 9.93 2.17 -3.76
CA ILE A 172 9.32 1.12 -2.95
C ILE A 172 9.66 -0.25 -3.55
N THR A 173 9.84 -1.24 -2.69
CA THR A 173 10.11 -2.62 -3.11
C THR A 173 8.99 -3.51 -2.61
N VAL A 174 8.50 -4.40 -3.49
CA VAL A 174 7.55 -5.45 -3.13
C VAL A 174 8.20 -6.78 -3.47
N THR A 175 8.56 -7.53 -2.44
CA THR A 175 9.20 -8.84 -2.58
C THR A 175 8.15 -9.92 -2.34
N ARG A 176 7.97 -10.82 -3.30
CA ARG A 176 7.12 -12.00 -3.15
C ARG A 176 7.97 -13.22 -2.85
N THR A 177 7.69 -13.89 -1.73
CA THR A 177 8.28 -15.17 -1.34
C THR A 177 7.21 -16.26 -1.41
N LEU A 178 7.52 -17.39 -2.04
CA LEU A 178 6.61 -18.53 -2.10
C LEU A 178 6.87 -19.47 -0.93
N ALA A 179 5.81 -20.10 -0.43
CA ALA A 179 5.95 -21.19 0.52
C ALA A 179 6.77 -22.33 -0.11
N ALA A 180 7.68 -22.92 0.68
CA ALA A 180 8.49 -24.07 0.28
C ALA A 180 7.68 -25.37 0.25
#